data_AF-H1G2F1-F1
#
_entry.id   AF-H1G2F1-F1
#
_cell.length_a   1.000
_cell.length_b   1.000
_cell.length_c   1.000
_cell.angle_alpha   90.00
_cell.angle_beta   90.00
_cell.angle_gamma   90.00
#
_symmetry.space_group_name_H-M   'P 1'
#
loop_
_entity.id
_entity.type
_entity.pdbx_description
1 polymer ?
#
loop_
_entity_poly.entity_id
_entity_poly.type
_entity_poly.pdbx_seq_one_letter_code
_entity_poly.pdbx_strand_id
1 'polypeptide(L)'
;MGYTLHTARSTPLALLICMATLTACNTLPTAPTEGAWLSIHAPDAMDALSPALNSFLNEAPAGSSIALSDSPWGNDVLIHAEAAYFAASGRTCRGLVVQGEHGQRPALVCRKSEAEWEDVRVLTGPVGDITP
;
A
#
# COMPACT_ATOMS: atom_id res chain seq x y z
N MET A 1 4.90 -62.07 -25.55
CA MET A 1 5.84 -63.13 -25.12
C MET A 1 6.94 -62.45 -24.33
N GLY A 2 7.00 -62.69 -23.03
CA GLY A 2 7.91 -62.00 -22.12
C GLY A 2 9.28 -62.65 -22.00
N TYR A 3 10.18 -61.92 -21.33
CA TYR A 3 11.21 -62.42 -20.42
C TYR A 3 11.71 -61.19 -19.62
N THR A 4 11.24 -61.06 -18.38
CA THR A 4 11.97 -61.38 -17.13
C THR A 4 13.11 -60.41 -16.80
N LEU A 5 12.90 -59.71 -15.68
CA LEU A 5 13.91 -59.08 -14.83
C LEU A 5 15.19 -59.93 -14.75
N HIS A 6 16.34 -59.30 -14.94
CA HIS A 6 17.59 -59.76 -14.34
C HIS A 6 17.93 -58.84 -13.17
N THR A 7 17.46 -59.21 -11.99
CA THR A 7 18.04 -58.78 -10.72
C THR A 7 19.22 -59.68 -10.43
N ALA A 8 20.45 -59.13 -10.41
CA ALA A 8 21.58 -59.78 -9.73
C ALA A 8 22.70 -58.79 -9.43
N ARG A 9 22.57 -58.15 -8.26
CA ARG A 9 23.59 -58.01 -7.20
C ARG A 9 25.05 -57.63 -7.56
N SER A 10 25.37 -56.44 -7.04
CA SER A 10 26.52 -56.11 -6.18
C SER A 10 27.93 -56.21 -6.75
N THR A 11 28.60 -55.06 -6.81
CA THR A 11 29.80 -54.85 -5.96
C THR A 11 30.01 -53.35 -5.72
N PRO A 12 30.45 -53.00 -4.51
CA PRO A 12 30.16 -51.74 -3.83
C PRO A 12 31.38 -50.80 -3.87
N LEU A 13 31.26 -49.64 -3.23
CA LEU A 13 32.38 -48.85 -2.65
C LEU A 13 32.88 -47.60 -3.39
N ALA A 14 32.30 -47.18 -4.50
CA ALA A 14 32.80 -45.98 -5.22
C ALA A 14 31.96 -44.70 -5.06
N LEU A 15 30.83 -44.74 -4.34
CA LEU A 15 29.91 -43.58 -4.25
C LEU A 15 29.67 -43.10 -2.82
N LEU A 16 30.67 -43.27 -1.94
CA LEU A 16 30.59 -42.93 -0.51
C LEU A 16 31.36 -41.65 -0.13
N ILE A 17 31.82 -40.85 -1.11
CA ILE A 17 32.70 -39.68 -0.85
C ILE A 17 32.12 -38.39 -1.46
N CYS A 18 30.80 -38.20 -1.43
CA CYS A 18 30.19 -36.91 -1.80
C CYS A 18 29.21 -36.34 -0.76
N MET A 19 28.88 -37.06 0.32
CA MET A 19 28.04 -36.53 1.41
C MET A 19 28.88 -35.89 2.52
N ALA A 20 29.75 -34.94 2.17
CA ALA A 20 30.47 -34.14 3.15
C ALA A 20 30.57 -32.68 2.70
N THR A 21 29.44 -32.08 2.30
CA THR A 21 29.29 -30.63 2.28
C THR A 21 28.34 -30.22 3.40
N LEU A 22 28.93 -30.13 4.60
CA LEU A 22 28.60 -29.26 5.72
C LEU A 22 27.24 -28.51 5.62
N THR A 23 26.18 -29.14 6.11
CA THR A 23 24.95 -28.42 6.47
C THR A 23 25.17 -27.79 7.85
N ALA A 24 25.65 -26.55 7.89
CA ALA A 24 25.61 -25.74 9.10
C ALA A 24 24.16 -25.27 9.32
N CYS A 25 23.43 -25.96 10.19
CA CYS A 25 22.14 -25.47 10.66
C CYS A 25 22.41 -24.50 11.83
N ASN A 26 22.55 -23.21 11.54
CA ASN A 26 22.42 -22.21 12.59
C ASN A 26 20.96 -22.21 13.03
N THR A 27 20.70 -22.68 14.24
CA THR A 27 19.42 -22.52 14.93
C THR A 27 19.15 -21.03 15.04
N LEU A 28 18.28 -20.49 14.17
CA LEU A 28 17.65 -19.20 14.42
C LEU A 28 16.81 -19.35 15.70
N PRO A 29 16.85 -18.37 16.62
CA PRO A 29 15.88 -18.34 17.70
C PRO A 29 14.49 -18.33 17.06
N THR A 30 13.67 -19.32 17.42
CA THR A 30 12.25 -19.34 17.13
C THR A 30 11.66 -18.08 17.76
N ALA A 31 11.53 -17.01 16.97
CA ALA A 31 10.57 -15.96 17.26
C ALA A 31 9.21 -16.66 17.39
N PRO A 32 8.36 -16.23 18.34
CA PRO A 32 7.03 -16.80 18.48
C PRO A 32 6.34 -16.80 17.12
N THR A 33 5.57 -17.85 16.85
CA THR A 33 4.72 -18.01 15.67
C THR A 33 3.65 -16.92 15.67
N GLU A 34 4.09 -15.69 15.39
CA GLU A 34 3.28 -14.53 15.19
C GLU A 34 3.22 -14.37 13.67
N GLY A 35 2.04 -14.67 13.10
CA GLY A 35 1.68 -14.29 11.74
C GLY A 35 1.60 -12.77 11.59
N ALA A 36 2.67 -12.07 11.93
CA ALA A 36 2.78 -10.62 12.05
C ALA A 36 3.88 -10.05 11.15
N TRP A 37 4.28 -10.75 10.08
CA TRP A 37 5.25 -10.24 9.09
C TRP A 37 4.63 -9.45 7.94
N LEU A 38 3.34 -9.15 8.00
CA LEU A 38 2.66 -8.16 7.15
C LEU A 38 1.58 -7.44 7.96
N SER A 39 1.91 -6.96 9.16
CA SER A 39 1.20 -5.76 9.64
C SER A 39 1.82 -4.57 8.90
N ILE A 40 1.53 -4.48 7.58
CA ILE A 40 1.26 -3.16 7.00
C ILE A 40 0.30 -2.57 8.01
N HIS A 41 0.72 -1.55 8.76
CA HIS A 41 -0.21 -0.83 9.62
C HIS A 41 -1.40 -0.58 8.71
N ALA A 42 -2.54 -1.25 8.97
CA ALA A 42 -3.78 -0.85 8.36
C ALA A 42 -3.81 0.65 8.65
N PRO A 43 -3.74 1.52 7.62
CA PRO A 43 -3.54 2.93 7.85
C PRO A 43 -4.58 3.30 8.89
N ASP A 44 -4.11 3.79 10.05
CA ASP A 44 -4.98 4.17 11.17
C ASP A 44 -6.21 4.79 10.55
N ALA A 45 -7.35 4.09 10.69
CA ALA A 45 -8.49 4.20 9.80
C ALA A 45 -8.66 5.66 9.40
N MET A 46 -8.26 6.00 8.17
CA MET A 46 -8.23 7.39 7.72
C MET A 46 -9.61 7.95 7.98
N ASP A 47 -9.67 8.92 8.88
CA ASP A 47 -10.89 9.25 9.61
C ASP A 47 -11.95 9.63 8.57
N ALA A 48 -13.18 9.15 8.79
CA ALA A 48 -14.23 9.39 7.83
C ALA A 48 -14.38 10.90 7.63
N LEU A 49 -14.30 11.37 6.37
CA LEU A 49 -14.42 12.79 6.09
C LEU A 49 -15.73 13.33 6.67
N SER A 50 -15.71 14.58 7.12
CA SER A 50 -16.92 15.21 7.64
C SER A 50 -18.06 15.13 6.61
N PRO A 51 -19.33 14.98 7.04
CA PRO A 51 -20.45 14.84 6.10
C PRO A 51 -20.55 15.99 5.10
N ALA A 52 -20.23 17.21 5.54
CA ALA A 52 -20.21 18.40 4.70
C ALA A 52 -19.14 18.31 3.60
N LEU A 53 -17.92 17.90 3.95
CA LEU A 53 -16.85 17.70 2.98
C LEU A 53 -17.20 16.57 2.01
N ASN A 54 -17.77 15.47 2.50
CA ASN A 54 -18.16 14.35 1.66
C ASN A 54 -19.26 14.73 0.64
N SER A 55 -20.31 15.44 1.06
CA SER A 55 -21.33 15.96 0.13
C SER A 55 -20.73 16.93 -0.89
N PHE A 56 -19.89 17.86 -0.43
CA PHE A 56 -19.17 18.78 -1.31
C PHE A 56 -18.34 18.02 -2.37
N LEU A 57 -17.58 17.00 -1.99
CA LEU A 57 -16.76 16.25 -2.95
C LEU A 57 -17.57 15.50 -4.02
N ASN A 58 -18.80 15.09 -3.69
CA ASN A 58 -19.70 14.40 -4.63
C ASN A 58 -20.39 15.34 -5.61
N GLU A 59 -20.70 16.57 -5.19
CA GLU A 59 -21.54 17.50 -5.95
C GLU A 59 -20.75 18.62 -6.62
N ALA A 60 -19.62 19.02 -6.02
CA ALA A 60 -18.92 20.22 -6.41
C ALA A 60 -18.18 20.06 -7.75
N PRO A 61 -18.36 20.98 -8.71
CA PRO A 61 -17.57 20.98 -9.93
C PRO A 61 -16.08 21.23 -9.64
N ALA A 62 -15.21 20.91 -10.61
CA ALA A 62 -13.79 21.21 -10.51
C ALA A 62 -13.55 22.72 -10.30
N GLY A 63 -12.62 23.07 -9.43
CA GLY A 63 -12.30 24.45 -9.08
C GLY A 63 -13.22 25.07 -8.01
N SER A 64 -14.12 24.28 -7.41
CA SER A 64 -14.95 24.76 -6.30
C SER A 64 -14.16 24.79 -5.00
N SER A 65 -14.61 25.60 -4.04
CA SER A 65 -14.01 25.66 -2.71
C SER A 65 -15.05 25.57 -1.59
N ILE A 66 -14.64 25.04 -0.44
CA ILE A 66 -15.42 24.99 0.79
C ILE A 66 -14.56 25.41 1.98
N ALA A 67 -15.12 26.21 2.89
CA ALA A 67 -14.50 26.52 4.17
C ALA A 67 -15.01 25.54 5.24
N LEU A 68 -14.09 24.98 6.03
CA LEU A 68 -14.40 24.04 7.10
C LEU A 68 -13.71 24.48 8.38
N SER A 69 -14.47 24.55 9.47
CA SER A 69 -13.91 24.84 10.79
C SER A 69 -13.13 23.67 11.37
N ASP A 70 -13.46 22.43 11.00
CA ASP A 70 -12.76 21.21 11.42
C ASP A 70 -12.58 20.27 10.22
N SER A 71 -11.37 19.76 10.04
CA SER A 71 -11.01 18.87 8.94
C SER A 71 -9.78 18.02 9.30
N PRO A 72 -9.53 16.92 8.55
CA PRO A 72 -8.30 16.12 8.71
C PRO A 72 -7.01 16.94 8.49
N TRP A 73 -7.12 18.06 7.78
CA TRP A 73 -6.03 18.99 7.53
C TRP A 73 -6.07 20.21 8.46
N GLY A 74 -6.67 20.07 9.64
CA GLY A 74 -6.71 21.12 10.67
C GLY A 74 -7.96 21.98 10.63
N ASN A 75 -7.98 22.96 11.53
CA ASN A 75 -9.10 23.86 11.72
C ASN A 75 -9.08 25.04 10.75
N ASP A 76 -10.26 25.61 10.50
CA ASP A 76 -10.48 26.83 9.73
C ASP A 76 -9.72 26.86 8.40
N VAL A 77 -9.89 25.80 7.61
CA VAL A 77 -9.25 25.63 6.31
C VAL A 77 -10.20 25.99 5.17
N LEU A 78 -9.63 26.56 4.10
CA LEU A 78 -10.27 26.65 2.80
C LEU A 78 -9.74 25.51 1.92
N ILE A 79 -10.64 24.62 1.49
CA ILE A 79 -10.32 23.52 0.60
C ILE A 79 -10.77 23.89 -0.80
N HIS A 80 -9.86 23.83 -1.76
CA HIS A 80 -10.15 23.95 -3.19
C HIS A 80 -10.03 22.58 -3.85
N ALA A 81 -11.06 22.15 -4.57
CA ALA A 81 -11.15 20.81 -5.13
C ALA A 81 -10.92 20.80 -6.64
N GLU A 82 -9.88 20.08 -7.07
CA GLU A 82 -9.51 19.93 -8.48
C GLU A 82 -10.48 19.02 -9.23
N ALA A 83 -10.21 18.65 -10.49
CA ALA A 83 -11.03 17.66 -11.16
C ALA A 83 -10.81 16.25 -10.56
N ALA A 84 -11.87 15.45 -10.49
CA ALA A 84 -11.74 14.03 -10.20
C ALA A 84 -11.07 13.31 -11.38
N TYR A 85 -10.21 12.34 -11.09
CA TYR A 85 -9.47 11.57 -12.07
C TYR A 85 -9.40 10.09 -11.66
N PHE A 86 -9.23 9.20 -12.64
CA PHE A 86 -9.04 7.78 -12.38
C PHE A 86 -7.55 7.49 -12.13
N ALA A 87 -7.20 7.11 -10.91
CA ALA A 87 -5.83 6.88 -10.50
C ALA A 87 -5.36 5.46 -10.85
N ALA A 88 -4.04 5.25 -10.87
CA ALA A 88 -3.43 3.93 -11.11
C ALA A 88 -3.79 2.88 -10.05
N SER A 89 -4.30 3.30 -8.88
CA SER A 89 -4.86 2.42 -7.85
C SER A 89 -6.20 1.79 -8.24
N GLY A 90 -6.78 2.16 -9.39
CA GLY A 90 -8.10 1.72 -9.84
C GLY A 90 -9.25 2.46 -9.16
N ARG A 91 -8.95 3.51 -8.39
CA ARG A 91 -9.94 4.34 -7.67
C ARG A 91 -10.09 5.69 -8.37
N THR A 92 -11.29 6.25 -8.29
CA THR A 92 -11.47 7.67 -8.63
C THR A 92 -10.92 8.50 -7.47
N CYS A 93 -9.95 9.36 -7.74
CA CYS A 93 -9.35 10.25 -6.77
C CYS A 93 -9.53 11.71 -7.20
N ARG A 94 -9.36 12.63 -6.26
CA ARG A 94 -9.51 14.06 -6.50
C ARG A 94 -8.44 14.80 -5.70
N GLY A 95 -7.64 15.58 -6.42
CA GLY A 95 -6.65 16.46 -5.82
C GLY A 95 -7.33 17.60 -5.07
N LEU A 96 -6.77 17.97 -3.93
CA LEU A 96 -7.23 19.08 -3.11
C LEU A 96 -6.06 20.01 -2.83
N VAL A 97 -6.38 21.29 -2.78
CA VAL A 97 -5.48 22.33 -2.29
C VAL A 97 -6.06 22.85 -0.99
N VAL A 98 -5.37 22.60 0.11
CA VAL A 98 -5.80 23.04 1.45
C VAL A 98 -5.02 24.29 1.81
N GLN A 99 -5.74 25.38 2.04
CA GLN A 99 -5.20 26.63 2.54
C GLN A 99 -5.62 26.80 4.00
N GLY A 100 -4.64 26.83 4.90
CA GLY A 100 -4.84 27.06 6.33
C GLY A 100 -3.81 28.02 6.90
N GLU A 101 -3.71 28.07 8.23
CA GLU A 101 -2.81 28.99 8.94
C GLU A 101 -1.34 28.85 8.53
N HIS A 102 -0.90 27.63 8.23
CA HIS A 102 0.50 27.32 7.87
C HIS A 102 0.76 27.47 6.36
N GLY A 103 -0.18 28.05 5.61
CA GLY A 103 -0.10 28.23 4.17
C GLY A 103 -0.86 27.17 3.38
N GLN A 104 -0.47 27.00 2.12
CA GLN A 104 -1.12 26.13 1.16
C GLN A 104 -0.37 24.81 1.03
N ARG A 105 -1.10 23.69 1.12
CA ARG A 105 -0.54 22.34 0.96
C ARG A 105 -1.42 21.47 0.05
N PRO A 106 -0.83 20.57 -0.75
CA PRO A 106 -1.60 19.59 -1.49
C PRO A 106 -2.15 18.51 -0.55
N ALA A 107 -3.33 18.02 -0.88
CA ALA A 107 -3.96 16.87 -0.29
C ALA A 107 -4.64 16.03 -1.39
N LEU A 108 -4.99 14.80 -1.07
CA LEU A 108 -5.63 13.88 -2.00
C LEU A 108 -6.73 13.12 -1.28
N VAL A 109 -7.86 12.95 -1.96
CA VAL A 109 -8.95 12.08 -1.52
C VAL A 109 -9.24 11.06 -2.59
N CYS A 110 -9.66 9.86 -2.20
CA CYS A 110 -10.08 8.81 -3.13
C CYS A 110 -11.44 8.25 -2.74
N ARG A 111 -12.23 7.83 -3.73
CA ARG A 111 -13.52 7.16 -3.50
C ARG A 111 -13.30 5.82 -2.85
N LYS A 112 -13.88 5.65 -1.67
CA LYS A 112 -13.99 4.38 -0.95
C LYS A 112 -15.21 3.60 -1.43
N SER A 113 -16.31 4.31 -1.70
CA SER A 113 -17.53 3.78 -2.32
C SER A 113 -18.13 4.81 -3.29
N GLU A 114 -19.35 4.59 -3.79
CA GLU A 114 -19.99 5.48 -4.77
C GLU A 114 -20.15 6.92 -4.25
N ALA A 115 -20.42 7.09 -2.96
CA ALA A 115 -20.66 8.38 -2.32
C ALA A 115 -19.68 8.69 -1.17
N GLU A 116 -18.79 7.77 -0.79
CA GLU A 116 -17.86 7.98 0.32
C GLU A 116 -16.45 8.24 -0.20
N TRP A 117 -15.86 9.33 0.27
CA TRP A 117 -14.47 9.70 0.03
C TRP A 117 -13.66 9.49 1.30
N GLU A 118 -12.42 9.04 1.15
CA GLU A 118 -11.42 8.98 2.22
C GLU A 118 -10.24 9.89 1.85
N ASP A 119 -9.61 10.53 2.84
CA ASP A 119 -8.33 11.17 2.60
C ASP A 119 -7.25 10.11 2.39
N VAL A 120 -6.26 10.43 1.57
CA VAL A 120 -5.11 9.55 1.32
C VAL A 120 -3.83 10.38 1.33
N ARG A 121 -2.75 9.77 1.82
CA ARG A 121 -1.44 10.42 1.85
C ARG A 121 -0.93 10.67 0.43
N VAL A 122 -0.58 11.92 0.14
CA VAL A 122 0.17 12.27 -1.07
C VAL A 122 1.59 11.72 -0.94
N LEU A 123 2.00 10.87 -1.89
CA LEU A 123 3.38 10.40 -1.98
C LEU A 123 4.18 11.38 -2.81
N THR A 124 4.99 12.21 -2.17
CA THR A 124 6.03 13.00 -2.84
C THR A 124 7.35 12.27 -2.68
N GLY A 125 7.84 11.63 -3.74
CA GLY A 125 9.24 11.23 -3.82
C GLY A 125 10.13 12.47 -4.04
N PRO A 126 11.42 12.43 -3.65
CA PRO A 126 12.35 13.48 -4.06
C PRO A 126 12.36 13.56 -5.58
N VAL A 127 12.03 14.73 -6.12
CA VAL A 127 12.16 15.01 -7.56
C VAL A 127 13.66 15.17 -7.82
N GLY A 128 14.33 14.06 -8.16
CA GLY A 128 15.79 14.10 -8.31
C GLY A 128 16.47 12.75 -8.22
N ASP A 129 16.00 11.75 -8.96
CA ASP A 129 16.87 10.70 -9.51
C ASP A 129 16.11 9.96 -10.62
N ILE A 130 15.88 10.65 -11.74
CA ILE A 130 15.52 9.99 -13.00
C ILE A 130 16.37 10.66 -14.07
N THR A 131 17.68 10.40 -13.99
CA THR A 131 18.57 10.65 -15.13
C THR A 131 18.53 9.38 -16.01
N PRO A 132 18.27 9.50 -17.32
CA PRO A 132 18.25 8.35 -18.23
C PRO A 132 19.62 7.66 -18.36
#